data_AF-A0A6L9F0T0-F1
#
_entry.id   AF-A0A6L9F0T0-F1
#
_cell.length_a   1.000
_cell.length_b   1.000
_cell.length_c   1.000
_cell.angle_alpha   90.00
_cell.angle_beta   90.00
_cell.angle_gamma   90.00
#
_symmetry.space_group_name_H-M   'P 1'
#
loop_
_entity.id
_entity.type
_entity.pdbx_description
1 polymer ?
#
loop_
_entity_poly.entity_id
_entity_poly.type
_entity_poly.pdbx_seq_one_letter_code
_entity_poly.pdbx_strand_id
1 'polypeptide(L)' 'MITVINSILTILGIYFGIGLLFGIYFFLAGARKIDPIINDSKWTVRLLLVPGAVATWPFLISKLFKTEKQ' A
#
# COMPACT_ATOMS: atom_id res chain seq x y z
N MET A 1 25.83 12.56 -14.81
CA MET A 1 24.91 13.19 -13.82
C MET A 1 23.45 12.92 -14.18
N ILE A 2 23.01 13.26 -15.40
CA ILE A 2 21.61 13.09 -15.86
C ILE A 2 21.13 11.62 -15.82
N THR A 3 21.99 10.66 -16.18
CA THR A 3 21.65 9.23 -16.17
C THR A 3 21.26 8.72 -14.78
N VAL A 4 21.99 9.13 -13.74
CA VAL A 4 21.73 8.72 -12.35
C VAL A 4 20.39 9.28 -11.87
N ILE A 5 20.12 10.55 -12.19
CA ILE A 5 18.85 11.22 -11.85
C ILE A 5 17.68 10.49 -12.51
N ASN A 6 17.79 10.17 -13.80
CA ASN A 6 16.74 9.45 -14.53
C ASN A 6 16.49 8.06 -13.96
N SER A 7 17.55 7.31 -13.62
CA SER A 7 17.41 5.98 -13.01
C SER A 7 16.65 6.05 -11.68
N ILE A 8 16.97 7.01 -10.81
CA ILE A 8 16.28 7.21 -9.54
C ILE A 8 14.81 7.57 -9.77
N LEU A 9 14.53 8.51 -10.67
CA LEU A 9 13.15 8.91 -11.00
C LEU A 9 12.33 7.75 -11.57
N THR A 10 12.92 6.91 -12.43
CA THR A 10 12.24 5.73 -12.99
C THR A 10 11.90 4.73 -11.88
N ILE A 11 12.85 4.41 -11.01
CA ILE A 11 12.61 3.48 -9.89
C ILE A 11 11.55 4.05 -8.95
N LEU A 12 11.62 5.34 -8.63
CA LEU A 12 10.67 6.00 -7.74
C LEU A 12 9.27 6.06 -8.38
N GLY A 13 9.18 6.34 -9.67
CA GLY A 13 7.93 6.33 -10.43
C GLY A 13 7.27 4.95 -10.46
N ILE A 14 8.05 3.89 -10.68
CA ILE A 14 7.57 2.51 -10.62
C ILE A 14 7.11 2.16 -9.20
N TYR A 15 7.90 2.51 -8.18
CA TYR A 15 7.56 2.27 -6.78
C TYR A 15 6.24 2.95 -6.40
N PHE A 16 6.06 4.22 -6.81
CA PHE A 16 4.85 4.98 -6.53
C PHE A 16 3.66 4.47 -7.34
N GLY A 17 3.87 4.05 -8.59
CA GLY A 17 2.83 3.46 -9.44
C GLY A 17 2.29 2.15 -8.88
N ILE A 18 3.17 1.26 -8.43
CA ILE A 18 2.77 0.01 -7.74
C ILE A 18 2.09 0.33 -6.41
N GLY A 19 2.64 1.29 -5.64
CA GLY A 19 2.02 1.76 -4.41
C GLY A 19 0.60 2.27 -4.62
N LEU A 20 0.33 3.01 -5.70
CA LEU A 20 -0.99 3.52 -6.06
C LEU A 20 -1.98 2.39 -6.37
N LEU A 21 -1.58 1.43 -7.20
CA LEU A 21 -2.37 0.24 -7.49
C LEU A 21 -2.68 -0.55 -6.21
N PHE A 22 -1.67 -0.70 -5.35
CA PHE A 22 -1.84 -1.35 -4.06
C PHE A 22 -2.76 -0.56 -3.13
N GLY A 23 -2.66 0.77 -3.10
CA GLY A 23 -3.54 1.63 -2.30
C GLY A 23 -5.01 1.48 -2.69
N ILE A 24 -5.30 1.40 -3.99
CA ILE A 24 -6.64 1.12 -4.50
C ILE A 24 -7.10 -0.27 -4.05
N TYR A 25 -6.26 -1.30 -4.23
CA TYR A 25 -6.58 -2.65 -3.74
C TYR A 25 -6.80 -2.68 -2.22
N PHE A 26 -5.97 -1.95 -1.47
CA PHE A 26 -6.02 -1.84 -0.02
C PHE A 26 -7.34 -1.23 0.44
N PHE A 27 -7.78 -0.18 -0.24
CA PHE A 27 -9.05 0.48 0.04
C PHE A 27 -10.27 -0.44 -0.11
N LEU A 28 -10.30 -1.25 -1.18
CA LEU A 28 -11.45 -2.13 -1.47
C LEU A 28 -11.42 -3.42 -0.64
N ALA A 29 -10.26 -4.08 -0.54
CA ALA A 29 -10.14 -5.43 -0.01
C ALA A 29 -9.04 -5.60 1.04
N GLY A 30 -7.88 -4.94 0.86
CA GLY A 30 -6.73 -5.15 1.74
C GLY A 30 -6.95 -4.70 3.18
N ALA A 31 -7.65 -3.58 3.39
CA ALA A 31 -7.93 -3.04 4.73
C ALA A 31 -8.78 -3.99 5.57
N ARG A 32 -9.75 -4.68 4.94
CA ARG A 32 -10.56 -5.74 5.59
C ARG A 32 -9.75 -7.00 5.88
N LYS A 33 -8.78 -7.34 5.03
CA LYS A 33 -7.93 -8.53 5.21
C LYS A 33 -6.90 -8.38 6.32
N ILE A 34 -6.36 -7.17 6.52
CA ILE A 34 -5.33 -6.94 7.55
C ILE A 34 -5.95 -6.74 8.93
N ASP A 35 -7.10 -6.06 9.01
CA ASP A 35 -7.75 -5.81 10.29
C ASP A 35 -9.28 -5.95 10.15
N PRO A 36 -9.88 -7.00 10.73
CA PRO A 36 -11.33 -7.16 10.73
C PRO A 36 -12.05 -6.04 11.50
N ILE A 37 -11.38 -5.31 12.41
CA ILE A 37 -11.96 -4.15 13.11
C ILE A 37 -12.24 -2.99 12.15
N ILE A 38 -11.47 -2.85 11.07
CA ILE A 38 -11.72 -1.85 10.02
C ILE A 38 -13.05 -2.13 9.29
N ASN A 39 -13.61 -3.33 9.43
CA ASN A 39 -14.86 -3.68 8.77
C ASN A 39 -16.06 -2.90 9.34
N ASP A 40 -16.04 -2.58 10.64
CA ASP A 40 -17.03 -1.76 11.34
C ASP A 40 -16.80 -0.24 11.21
N SER A 41 -15.66 0.17 10.62
CA SER A 41 -15.29 1.59 10.50
C SER A 41 -15.89 2.27 9.25
N LYS A 42 -16.14 3.58 9.35
CA LYS A 42 -16.64 4.40 8.24
C LYS A 42 -15.68 4.40 7.05
N TRP A 43 -16.22 4.51 5.84
CA TRP A 43 -15.46 4.59 4.59
C TRP A 43 -14.37 5.68 4.58
N THR A 44 -14.60 6.79 5.27
CA THR A 44 -13.61 7.87 5.48
C THR A 44 -12.33 7.38 6.18
N VAL A 45 -12.45 6.47 7.15
CA VAL A 45 -11.29 5.90 7.86
C VAL A 45 -10.46 5.07 6.90
N ARG A 46 -11.10 4.28 6.03
CA ARG A 46 -10.39 3.53 4.98
C ARG A 46 -9.67 4.46 4.03
N LEU A 47 -10.28 5.60 3.68
CA LEU A 47 -9.69 6.57 2.75
C LEU A 47 -8.45 7.24 3.35
N LEU A 48 -8.47 7.56 4.64
CA LEU A 48 -7.32 8.11 5.38
C LEU A 48 -6.14 7.13 5.45
N LEU A 49 -6.42 5.83 5.39
CA LEU A 49 -5.39 4.79 5.39
C LEU A 49 -4.76 4.54 4.01
N VAL A 50 -5.44 4.94 2.92
CA VAL A 50 -4.92 4.78 1.54
C VAL A 50 -3.57 5.46 1.34
N PRO A 51 -3.35 6.76 1.67
CA PRO A 51 -2.06 7.39 1.44
C PRO A 51 -0.92 6.72 2.24
N GLY A 52 -1.21 6.29 3.48
CA GLY A 52 -0.26 5.49 4.25
C GLY A 52 0.02 4.14 3.59
N ALA A 53 -1.02 3.47 3.08
CA ALA A 53 -0.90 2.18 2.41
C ALA A 53 -0.14 2.24 1.08
N VAL A 54 -0.29 3.32 0.33
CA VAL A 54 0.49 3.62 -0.88
C VAL A 54 1.96 3.81 -0.53
N ALA A 55 2.26 4.52 0.56
CA ALA A 55 3.64 4.77 0.99
C ALA A 55 4.32 3.48 1.51
N THR A 56 3.61 2.69 2.31
CA THR A 56 4.13 1.49 2.97
C THR A 56 3.68 0.18 2.31
N TRP A 57 3.36 0.21 1.01
CA TRP A 57 2.87 -0.95 0.28
C TRP A 57 3.76 -2.20 0.38
N PRO A 58 5.11 -2.14 0.36
CA PRO A 58 5.94 -3.35 0.42
C PRO A 58 5.83 -4.03 1.80
N PHE A 59 5.62 -3.25 2.85
CA PHE A 59 5.43 -3.75 4.21
C PHE A 59 4.03 -4.35 4.39
N LEU A 60 3.00 -3.74 3.79
CA LEU A 60 1.64 -4.27 3.84
C LEU A 60 1.50 -5.54 3.02
N ILE A 61 2.17 -5.63 1.87
CA ILE A 61 2.21 -6.85 1.07
C ILE A 61 2.88 -7.98 1.86
N SER A 62 4.01 -7.72 2.51
CA SER A 62 4.68 -8.74 3.31
C SER A 62 3.81 -9.17 4.50
N LYS A 63 3.10 -8.24 5.14
CA LYS A 63 2.13 -8.55 6.20
C LYS A 63 0.95 -9.38 5.70
N LEU A 64 0.41 -9.10 4.51
CA LEU A 64 -0.65 -9.89 3.87
C LEU A 64 -0.22 -11.33 3.58
N PHE A 65 1.05 -11.54 3.21
CA PHE A 65 1.62 -12.87 2.97
C PHE A 65 2.10 -13.57 4.26
N LYS A 66 2.26 -12.85 5.38
CA LYS A 66 2.73 -13.39 6.66
C LYS A 66 1.61 -13.93 7.56
N THR A 67 0.39 -14.05 7.05
CA THR A 67 -0.74 -14.67 7.75
C THR A 67 -0.58 -16.21 7.77
N GLU A 68 0.35 -16.73 8.58
CA GLU A 68 0.35 -18.10 9.14
C GLU A 68 1.68 -18.43 9.87
N LYS A 69 1.97 -17.74 10.99
CA LYS A 69 2.76 -18.27 12.13
C LYS A 69 3.02 -17.15 13.13
N GLN A 70 2.08 -16.96 14.05
CA GLN A 70 2.36 -16.73 15.47
C GLN A 70 1.07 -16.89 16.26
#